data_AF-A0A9P7QYG7-F1
#
_entry.id   AF-A0A9P7QYG7-F1
#
_cell.length_a   1.000
_cell.length_b   1.000
_cell.length_c   1.000
_cell.angle_alpha   90.00
_cell.angle_beta   90.00
_cell.angle_gamma   90.00
#
_symmetry.space_group_name_H-M   'P 1'
#
loop_
_entity.id
_entity.type
_entity.pdbx_description
1 polymer ?
#
loop_
_entity_poly.entity_id
_entity_poly.type
_entity_poly.pdbx_seq_one_letter_code
_entity_poly.pdbx_strand_id
1 'polypeptide(L)'
;MDDWQEAAFTSRHVHNKASKSNKGGGRGRRGGAFEVKRAFGRYDIKCPSATKVRNGKPASPSMDIFRLSEDGRGLLGQLSLLGVLDASIILTGSRKVLEDLISQFEESDEEAEVSDKSGEDDGSISKHKISEAERKADDIDKQEDEADEGSEEEEDEEESEVDEKKRFKNFEKNSFRSPKFWFQWNGDIAPTTTSFLDDKTSPTPSRETGRGYIVFSGNDCRSFKGTISCDSLGWRDVSISGWKEVSMSERDAAFVWK
;
A
#
# COMPACT_ATOMS: atom_id res chain seq x y z
N MET A 1 -11.89 50.63 35.22
CA MET A 1 -10.57 50.02 34.97
C MET A 1 -10.83 48.54 34.83
N ASP A 2 -10.25 47.97 33.78
CA ASP A 2 -10.65 46.72 33.15
C ASP A 2 -10.23 45.44 33.88
N ASP A 3 -11.20 44.60 34.26
CA ASP A 3 -10.97 43.23 34.76
C ASP A 3 -10.92 42.18 33.63
N TRP A 4 -10.48 42.56 32.41
CA TRP A 4 -10.19 41.56 31.37
C TRP A 4 -8.91 40.76 31.67
N GLN A 5 -8.03 41.26 32.56
CA GLN A 5 -6.82 40.54 32.97
C GLN A 5 -7.13 39.35 33.90
N GLU A 6 -8.08 39.45 34.83
CA GLU A 6 -8.40 38.32 35.74
C GLU A 6 -9.18 37.19 35.06
N ALA A 7 -9.94 37.49 34.01
CA ALA A 7 -10.62 36.48 33.19
C ALA A 7 -9.63 35.65 32.32
N ALA A 8 -8.46 36.21 31.98
CA ALA A 8 -7.47 35.53 31.14
C ALA A 8 -6.67 34.45 31.90
N PHE A 9 -6.51 34.58 33.22
CA PHE A 9 -5.68 33.65 34.02
C PHE A 9 -6.48 32.54 34.74
N THR A 10 -7.81 32.64 34.81
CA THR A 10 -8.66 31.66 35.52
C THR A 10 -9.20 30.51 34.64
N SER A 11 -9.00 30.57 33.31
CA SER A 11 -9.49 29.54 32.38
C SER A 11 -8.56 28.33 32.17
N ARG A 12 -7.41 28.27 32.86
CA ARG A 12 -6.54 27.07 32.85
C ARG A 12 -7.06 25.99 33.80
N HIS A 13 -8.14 25.34 33.40
CA HIS A 13 -8.56 24.07 33.97
C HIS A 13 -7.53 23.00 33.58
N VAL A 14 -6.64 22.70 34.51
CA VAL A 14 -5.65 21.61 34.43
C VAL A 14 -6.35 20.25 34.43
N HIS A 15 -6.74 19.76 33.26
CA HIS A 15 -7.08 18.35 33.06
C HIS A 15 -5.81 17.51 32.92
N ASN A 16 -5.16 17.21 34.04
CA ASN A 16 -4.26 16.07 34.17
C ASN A 16 -4.57 15.34 35.48
N LYS A 17 -5.60 14.50 35.46
CA LYS A 17 -5.74 13.41 36.42
C LYS A 17 -5.88 12.11 35.64
N ALA A 18 -4.79 11.37 35.62
CA ALA A 18 -4.78 9.96 35.33
C ALA A 18 -5.67 9.23 36.35
N SER A 19 -6.88 8.88 35.94
CA SER A 19 -7.73 7.92 36.66
C SER A 19 -7.79 6.63 35.85
N LYS A 20 -6.96 5.67 36.26
CA LYS A 20 -7.15 4.23 36.00
C LYS A 20 -8.59 3.88 36.39
N SER A 21 -9.44 3.55 35.42
CA SER A 21 -10.67 2.79 35.66
C SER A 21 -10.69 1.60 34.73
N ASN A 22 -10.37 0.45 35.32
CA ASN A 22 -10.70 -0.86 34.77
C ASN A 22 -12.20 -1.10 34.96
N LYS A 23 -12.83 -1.76 33.98
CA LYS A 23 -14.21 -2.31 34.00
C LYS A 23 -15.36 -1.30 34.09
N GLY A 24 -15.97 -1.02 32.93
CA GLY A 24 -17.29 -0.41 32.82
C GLY A 24 -17.78 -0.43 31.36
N GLY A 25 -18.85 -1.17 31.10
CA GLY A 25 -19.33 -1.51 29.76
C GLY A 25 -19.73 -0.32 28.87
N GLY A 26 -19.53 -0.50 27.56
CA GLY A 26 -20.00 0.41 26.53
C GLY A 26 -19.92 -0.26 25.18
N ARG A 27 -21.07 -0.56 24.60
CA ARG A 27 -21.32 -1.23 23.32
C ARG A 27 -20.90 -0.36 22.11
N GLY A 28 -19.72 0.29 22.18
CA GLY A 28 -19.29 1.36 21.26
C GLY A 28 -17.78 1.50 21.03
N ARG A 29 -16.94 0.54 21.46
CA ARG A 29 -15.51 0.51 21.12
C ARG A 29 -15.14 -0.77 20.37
N ARG A 30 -15.75 -0.99 19.19
CA ARG A 30 -15.20 -1.92 18.18
C ARG A 30 -14.14 -1.17 17.38
N GLY A 31 -12.99 -0.92 17.97
CA GLY A 31 -11.95 -0.17 17.29
C GLY A 31 -10.80 0.07 18.24
N GLY A 32 -9.91 -0.93 18.36
CA GLY A 32 -8.58 -0.71 18.92
C GLY A 32 -7.80 0.28 18.03
N ALA A 33 -6.48 0.34 18.22
CA ALA A 33 -5.63 0.99 17.24
C ALA A 33 -5.90 0.40 15.84
N PHE A 34 -5.70 1.19 14.80
CA PHE A 34 -5.71 0.67 13.45
C PHE A 34 -4.57 -0.34 13.31
N GLU A 35 -4.91 -1.50 12.78
CA GLU A 35 -3.96 -2.54 12.42
C GLU A 35 -4.09 -2.74 10.92
N VAL A 36 -3.01 -2.58 10.16
CA VAL A 36 -3.09 -2.60 8.70
C VAL A 36 -3.50 -3.98 8.16
N LYS A 37 -3.20 -5.06 8.89
CA LYS A 37 -3.71 -6.42 8.60
C LYS A 37 -5.23 -6.47 8.46
N ARG A 38 -5.96 -5.56 9.11
CA ARG A 38 -7.43 -5.48 9.00
C ARG A 38 -7.92 -4.96 7.66
N ALA A 39 -7.08 -4.27 6.90
CA ALA A 39 -7.41 -3.80 5.56
C ALA A 39 -7.44 -4.94 4.53
N PHE A 40 -6.75 -6.06 4.78
CA PHE A 40 -6.67 -7.17 3.83
C PHE A 40 -7.98 -7.94 3.67
N GLY A 41 -8.33 -8.24 2.42
CA GLY A 41 -9.48 -9.01 2.05
C GLY A 41 -10.25 -8.43 0.87
N ARG A 42 -11.40 -9.06 0.59
CA ARG A 42 -12.26 -8.72 -0.53
C ARG A 42 -13.38 -7.78 -0.09
N TYR A 43 -13.61 -6.76 -0.89
CA TYR A 43 -14.64 -5.76 -0.74
C TYR A 43 -15.57 -5.79 -1.94
N ASP A 44 -16.88 -5.74 -1.69
CA ASP A 44 -17.87 -5.51 -2.72
C ASP A 44 -18.12 -4.01 -2.86
N ILE A 45 -18.18 -3.56 -4.11
CA ILE A 45 -17.99 -2.16 -4.49
C ILE A 45 -19.25 -1.62 -5.16
N LYS A 46 -19.68 -0.45 -4.69
CA LYS A 46 -20.65 0.41 -5.36
C LYS A 46 -19.94 1.60 -6.01
N CYS A 47 -20.00 1.66 -7.33
CA CYS A 47 -19.67 2.82 -8.14
C CYS A 47 -20.87 3.17 -9.03
N PRO A 48 -21.71 4.16 -8.65
CA PRO A 48 -22.91 4.51 -9.42
C PRO A 48 -22.62 4.86 -10.87
N SER A 49 -21.49 5.51 -11.18
CA SER A 49 -21.14 5.83 -12.57
C SER A 49 -20.79 4.59 -13.39
N ALA A 50 -20.17 3.56 -12.80
CA ALA A 50 -19.90 2.30 -13.48
C ALA A 50 -21.19 1.52 -13.81
N THR A 51 -22.20 1.58 -12.93
CA THR A 51 -23.47 0.87 -13.16
C THR A 51 -24.27 1.38 -14.36
N LYS A 52 -24.05 2.63 -14.80
CA LYS A 52 -24.71 3.20 -15.97
C LYS A 52 -24.17 2.68 -17.30
N VAL A 53 -22.96 2.11 -17.29
CA VAL A 53 -22.24 1.67 -18.50
C VAL A 53 -22.53 0.18 -18.82
N ARG A 54 -23.12 -0.58 -17.89
CA ARG A 54 -23.21 -2.04 -17.99
C ARG A 54 -24.44 -2.56 -18.76
N ASN A 55 -24.20 -3.25 -19.88
CA ASN A 55 -25.15 -4.15 -20.54
C ASN A 55 -24.68 -5.62 -20.40
N GLY A 56 -25.09 -6.37 -19.37
CA GLY A 56 -24.73 -7.79 -19.20
C GLY A 56 -24.87 -8.38 -17.78
N LYS A 57 -24.90 -9.73 -17.68
CA LYS A 57 -25.02 -10.55 -16.44
C LYS A 57 -23.77 -10.46 -15.53
N PRO A 58 -23.88 -10.76 -14.21
CA PRO A 58 -23.22 -9.98 -13.18
C PRO A 58 -22.23 -10.82 -12.37
N ALA A 59 -20.93 -10.61 -12.55
CA ALA A 59 -20.09 -10.62 -11.36
C ALA A 59 -20.37 -9.32 -10.58
N SER A 60 -20.09 -9.28 -9.28
CA SER A 60 -20.16 -8.06 -8.48
C SER A 60 -18.86 -7.27 -8.65
N PRO A 61 -18.92 -5.93 -8.83
CA PRO A 61 -17.73 -5.10 -8.75
C PRO A 61 -17.02 -5.34 -7.42
N SER A 62 -15.72 -5.54 -7.45
CA SER A 62 -14.97 -5.86 -6.24
C SER A 62 -13.61 -5.20 -6.20
N MET A 63 -13.12 -4.99 -4.98
CA MET A 63 -11.76 -4.56 -4.69
C MET A 63 -11.14 -5.61 -3.79
N ASP A 64 -9.96 -6.08 -4.12
CA ASP A 64 -9.23 -7.04 -3.32
C ASP A 64 -7.92 -6.40 -2.86
N ILE A 65 -7.68 -6.40 -1.55
CA ILE A 65 -6.44 -5.88 -0.95
C ILE A 65 -5.73 -7.08 -0.33
N PHE A 66 -4.57 -7.46 -0.86
CA PHE A 66 -3.98 -8.76 -0.55
C PHE A 66 -2.67 -8.70 0.23
N ARG A 67 -1.82 -7.68 0.05
CA ARG A 67 -0.53 -7.58 0.77
C ARG A 67 -0.02 -6.15 0.95
N LEU A 68 1.01 -5.99 1.78
CA LEU A 68 1.81 -4.76 1.81
C LEU A 68 2.86 -4.77 0.69
N SER A 69 3.28 -3.59 0.26
CA SER A 69 4.51 -3.44 -0.53
C SER A 69 5.72 -3.96 0.26
N GLU A 70 6.80 -4.26 -0.44
CA GLU A 70 8.04 -4.80 0.15
C GLU A 70 8.63 -3.86 1.21
N ASP A 71 8.47 -2.55 1.03
CA ASP A 71 8.90 -1.54 2.01
C ASP A 71 7.88 -1.28 3.15
N GLY A 72 6.71 -1.93 3.11
CA GLY A 72 5.63 -1.76 4.08
C GLY A 72 4.94 -0.39 4.05
N ARG A 73 5.16 0.43 3.02
CA ARG A 73 4.61 1.81 2.94
C ARG A 73 3.27 1.89 2.21
N GLY A 74 2.90 0.87 1.45
CA GLY A 74 1.67 0.81 0.66
C GLY A 74 0.94 -0.53 0.76
N LEU A 75 -0.36 -0.50 0.47
CA LEU A 75 -1.22 -1.66 0.29
C LEU A 75 -1.35 -1.95 -1.20
N LEU A 76 -1.19 -3.20 -1.58
CA LEU A 76 -1.33 -3.67 -2.96
C LEU A 76 -2.65 -4.41 -3.13
N GLY A 77 -3.29 -4.19 -4.28
CA GLY A 77 -4.61 -4.73 -4.54
C GLY A 77 -4.99 -4.77 -6.02
N GLN A 78 -6.21 -5.21 -6.26
CA GLN A 78 -6.88 -5.17 -7.56
C GLN A 78 -8.26 -4.54 -7.42
N LEU A 79 -8.69 -3.80 -8.43
CA LEU A 79 -10.01 -3.21 -8.56
C LEU A 79 -10.66 -3.69 -9.85
N SER A 80 -11.80 -4.36 -9.73
CA SER A 80 -12.59 -4.83 -10.86
C SER A 80 -13.97 -4.17 -10.83
N LEU A 81 -14.23 -3.27 -11.78
CA LEU A 81 -15.54 -2.72 -12.11
C LEU A 81 -16.00 -3.37 -13.41
N LEU A 82 -16.76 -4.45 -13.29
CA LEU A 82 -17.00 -5.37 -14.41
C LEU A 82 -17.63 -4.71 -15.63
N GLY A 83 -17.04 -5.02 -16.78
CA GLY A 83 -17.41 -4.44 -18.07
C GLY A 83 -17.04 -2.95 -18.19
N VAL A 84 -16.22 -2.42 -17.28
CA VAL A 84 -15.78 -1.03 -17.27
C VAL A 84 -14.28 -0.89 -17.02
N LEU A 85 -13.75 -1.46 -15.94
CA LEU A 85 -12.36 -1.30 -15.50
C LEU A 85 -11.85 -2.58 -14.83
N ASP A 86 -10.65 -3.03 -15.18
CA ASP A 86 -9.91 -4.05 -14.43
C ASP A 86 -8.45 -3.62 -14.22
N ALA A 87 -8.11 -3.26 -12.97
CA ALA A 87 -6.90 -2.53 -12.66
C ALA A 87 -6.19 -3.03 -11.40
N SER A 88 -4.87 -2.90 -11.41
CA SER A 88 -4.02 -2.99 -10.23
C SER A 88 -4.11 -1.68 -9.45
N ILE A 89 -4.10 -1.74 -8.12
CA ILE A 89 -4.19 -0.56 -7.26
C ILE A 89 -3.09 -0.55 -6.20
N ILE A 90 -2.56 0.65 -5.93
CA ILE A 90 -1.63 0.92 -4.83
C ILE A 90 -2.30 1.94 -3.91
N LEU A 91 -2.46 1.61 -2.62
CA LEU A 91 -3.03 2.51 -1.62
C LEU A 91 -2.01 2.91 -0.56
N THR A 92 -1.95 4.19 -0.20
CA THR A 92 -0.99 4.69 0.80
C THR A 92 -1.63 5.75 1.70
N GLY A 93 -1.08 5.93 2.91
CA GLY A 93 -1.58 6.94 3.85
C GLY A 93 -1.29 8.38 3.44
N SER A 94 -0.41 8.63 2.47
CA SER A 94 -0.01 9.97 2.05
C SER A 94 0.28 10.07 0.55
N ARG A 95 -0.04 11.21 -0.07
CA ARG A 95 0.19 11.42 -1.51
C ARG A 95 1.68 11.30 -1.90
N LYS A 96 2.57 11.80 -1.05
CA LYS A 96 4.02 11.70 -1.29
C LYS A 96 4.47 10.24 -1.36
N VAL A 97 4.06 9.43 -0.38
CA VAL A 97 4.37 7.99 -0.39
C VAL A 97 3.74 7.26 -1.57
N LEU A 98 2.55 7.69 -2.01
CA LEU A 98 1.94 7.15 -3.23
C LEU A 98 2.80 7.42 -4.46
N GLU A 99 3.22 8.68 -4.66
CA GLU A 99 4.06 9.10 -5.78
C GLU A 99 5.41 8.36 -5.77
N ASP A 100 6.08 8.32 -4.61
CA ASP A 100 7.35 7.60 -4.45
C ASP A 100 7.22 6.10 -4.79
N LEU A 101 6.14 5.44 -4.36
CA LEU A 101 5.91 4.02 -4.63
C LEU A 101 5.61 3.75 -6.10
N ILE A 102 4.81 4.60 -6.75
CA ILE A 102 4.48 4.43 -8.18
C ILE A 102 5.77 4.52 -9.02
N SER A 103 6.63 5.51 -8.76
CA SER A 103 7.90 5.64 -9.47
C SER A 103 8.77 4.38 -9.36
N GLN A 104 8.81 3.74 -8.19
CA GLN A 104 9.54 2.49 -8.01
C GLN A 104 8.99 1.35 -8.88
N PHE A 105 7.66 1.23 -8.99
CA PHE A 105 7.03 0.22 -9.84
C PHE A 105 7.15 0.51 -11.33
N GLU A 106 7.20 1.79 -11.73
CA GLU A 106 7.44 2.20 -13.12
C GLU A 106 8.90 1.98 -13.54
N GLU A 107 9.87 2.30 -12.68
CA GLU A 107 11.30 2.06 -12.92
C GLU A 107 11.64 0.56 -12.99
N SER A 108 11.01 -0.26 -12.14
CA SER A 108 11.26 -1.71 -12.10
C SER A 108 10.76 -2.44 -13.37
N ASP A 109 9.72 -1.91 -14.04
CA ASP A 109 9.17 -2.48 -15.28
C ASP A 109 10.09 -2.16 -16.48
N GLU A 110 10.76 -1.00 -16.47
CA GLU A 110 11.70 -0.61 -17.52
C GLU A 110 13.01 -1.41 -17.47
N GLU A 111 13.51 -1.78 -16.28
CA GLU A 111 14.73 -2.56 -16.12
C GLU A 111 14.59 -4.03 -16.61
N ALA A 112 13.37 -4.58 -16.64
CA ALA A 112 13.11 -5.92 -17.14
C ALA A 112 13.19 -6.03 -18.68
N GLU A 113 13.02 -4.92 -19.41
CA GLU A 113 13.00 -4.88 -20.88
C GLU A 113 14.39 -4.61 -21.51
N VAL A 114 15.44 -4.34 -20.71
CA VAL A 114 16.81 -4.04 -21.21
C VAL A 114 17.79 -5.22 -21.09
N SER A 115 17.34 -6.38 -20.58
CA SER A 115 18.21 -7.54 -20.32
C SER A 115 18.50 -8.44 -21.53
N ASP A 116 18.18 -8.03 -22.75
CA ASP A 116 18.42 -8.83 -23.96
C ASP A 116 19.19 -8.05 -25.02
N LYS A 117 20.43 -7.60 -24.73
CA LYS A 117 21.57 -7.56 -25.68
C LYS A 117 22.89 -7.19 -24.98
N SER A 118 23.69 -8.19 -24.64
CA SER A 118 25.10 -8.24 -25.08
C SER A 118 25.72 -9.58 -24.67
N GLY A 119 25.89 -10.46 -25.66
CA GLY A 119 26.75 -11.62 -25.54
C GLY A 119 28.22 -11.24 -25.38
N GLU A 120 28.87 -11.98 -24.50
CA GLU A 120 30.26 -12.44 -24.46
C GLU A 120 31.21 -11.91 -25.57
N ASP A 121 32.38 -11.36 -25.20
CA ASP A 121 33.66 -12.11 -25.26
C ASP A 121 34.88 -11.29 -24.77
N ASP A 122 35.80 -12.05 -24.18
CA ASP A 122 37.26 -11.94 -24.03
C ASP A 122 37.98 -10.72 -23.42
N GLY A 123 38.49 -10.94 -22.20
CA GLY A 123 39.94 -11.02 -21.96
C GLY A 123 40.82 -9.78 -22.16
N SER A 124 41.25 -9.16 -21.05
CA SER A 124 42.66 -8.75 -20.93
C SER A 124 43.05 -8.44 -19.48
N ILE A 125 43.96 -9.27 -18.97
CA ILE A 125 44.76 -9.08 -17.76
C ILE A 125 45.65 -7.85 -17.93
N SER A 126 45.67 -6.94 -16.95
CA SER A 126 46.90 -6.17 -16.69
C SER A 126 47.16 -5.94 -15.20
N LYS A 127 48.33 -6.44 -14.79
CA LYS A 127 49.03 -6.25 -13.52
C LYS A 127 49.39 -4.78 -13.27
N HIS A 128 49.58 -4.47 -11.98
CA HIS A 128 50.35 -3.40 -11.32
C HIS A 128 49.43 -2.54 -10.43
N LYS A 129 49.73 -2.22 -9.17
CA LYS A 129 50.99 -2.27 -8.41
C LYS A 129 50.66 -2.15 -6.91
N ILE A 130 51.42 -2.87 -6.11
CA ILE A 130 51.51 -2.83 -4.65
C ILE A 130 51.95 -1.44 -4.18
N SER A 131 51.38 -0.97 -3.07
CA SER A 131 52.13 -0.21 -2.06
C SER A 131 51.60 -0.54 -0.67
N GLU A 132 52.41 -1.32 0.02
CA GLU A 132 52.37 -1.68 1.44
C GLU A 132 53.10 -0.60 2.25
N ALA A 133 52.54 -0.17 3.38
CA ALA A 133 53.23 0.48 4.50
C ALA A 133 52.32 0.36 5.74
N GLU A 134 52.43 -0.74 6.49
CA GLU A 134 53.15 -0.85 7.78
C GLU A 134 52.56 0.03 8.91
N ARG A 135 51.78 -0.51 9.86
CA ARG A 135 52.09 -1.39 11.04
C ARG A 135 52.22 -0.59 12.36
N LYS A 136 51.33 -0.90 13.32
CA LYS A 136 51.55 -1.16 14.77
C LYS A 136 50.17 -1.14 15.48
N ALA A 137 49.57 -2.25 15.90
CA ALA A 137 49.92 -3.27 16.91
C ALA A 137 49.47 -2.93 18.35
N ASP A 138 48.95 -3.99 19.00
CA ASP A 138 48.55 -4.21 20.40
C ASP A 138 47.13 -3.78 20.80
N ASP A 139 46.31 -4.56 21.52
CA ASP A 139 46.29 -5.93 22.07
C ASP A 139 44.92 -6.06 22.81
N ILE A 140 44.51 -7.26 23.23
CA ILE A 140 43.30 -7.66 24.03
C ILE A 140 42.18 -8.27 23.20
N ASP A 141 41.66 -9.46 23.46
CA ASP A 141 42.08 -10.65 24.22
C ASP A 141 41.11 -11.75 23.76
N LYS A 142 41.61 -12.98 23.69
CA LYS A 142 40.89 -14.16 23.21
C LYS A 142 39.83 -14.61 24.21
N GLN A 143 38.63 -14.88 23.73
CA GLN A 143 37.82 -15.97 24.26
C GLN A 143 37.25 -16.76 23.08
N GLU A 144 37.96 -17.85 22.76
CA GLU A 144 37.40 -19.01 22.09
C GLU A 144 36.53 -19.73 23.13
N ASP A 145 35.32 -20.14 22.76
CA ASP A 145 34.79 -21.44 23.14
C ASP A 145 33.66 -21.83 22.18
N GLU A 146 33.99 -22.88 21.43
CA GLU A 146 33.13 -23.95 20.92
C GLU A 146 32.19 -23.67 19.74
N ALA A 147 32.61 -24.24 18.61
CA ALA A 147 31.78 -24.54 17.46
C ALA A 147 30.66 -25.53 17.86
N ASP A 148 29.42 -25.13 17.59
CA ASP A 148 28.31 -26.07 17.41
C ASP A 148 27.85 -25.94 15.95
N GLU A 149 28.28 -26.90 15.13
CA GLU A 149 27.76 -27.10 13.78
C GLU A 149 26.31 -27.57 13.89
N GLY A 150 25.36 -26.66 13.67
CA GLY A 150 23.95 -27.04 13.64
C GLY A 150 23.00 -25.93 13.25
N SER A 151 22.51 -25.99 12.00
CA SER A 151 21.31 -25.32 11.47
C SER A 151 21.50 -23.89 10.94
N GLU A 152 22.03 -23.78 9.72
CA GLU A 152 21.95 -22.58 8.87
C GLU A 152 20.53 -22.34 8.29
N GLU A 153 19.48 -22.98 8.83
CA GLU A 153 18.10 -22.90 8.32
C GLU A 153 17.15 -22.09 9.23
N GLU A 154 17.57 -21.64 10.43
CA GLU A 154 16.69 -20.89 11.36
C GLU A 154 16.96 -19.38 11.44
N GLU A 155 18.08 -18.85 10.93
CA GLU A 155 18.35 -17.40 10.95
C GLU A 155 17.49 -16.62 9.95
N ASP A 156 17.20 -17.19 8.77
CA ASP A 156 16.38 -16.57 7.72
C ASP A 156 14.90 -16.40 8.15
N GLU A 157 14.36 -17.34 8.93
CA GLU A 157 12.98 -17.26 9.44
C GLU A 157 12.85 -16.15 10.50
N GLU A 158 13.82 -16.01 11.41
CA GLU A 158 13.79 -14.95 12.41
C GLU A 158 14.01 -13.56 11.81
N GLU A 159 14.90 -13.40 10.83
CA GLU A 159 15.15 -12.11 10.17
C GLU A 159 13.93 -11.67 9.34
N SER A 160 13.31 -12.61 8.61
CA SER A 160 12.10 -12.34 7.82
C SER A 160 10.89 -11.95 8.70
N GLU A 161 10.72 -12.58 9.87
CA GLU A 161 9.70 -12.20 10.83
C GLU A 161 9.94 -10.80 11.43
N VAL A 162 11.20 -10.45 11.72
CA VAL A 162 11.58 -9.15 12.26
C VAL A 162 11.31 -8.05 11.23
N ASP A 163 11.61 -8.31 9.97
CA ASP A 163 11.35 -7.37 8.87
C ASP A 163 9.86 -7.26 8.55
N GLU A 164 9.10 -8.36 8.59
CA GLU A 164 7.63 -8.31 8.53
C GLU A 164 7.08 -7.40 9.63
N LYS A 165 7.49 -7.63 10.89
CA LYS A 165 7.07 -6.80 12.04
C LYS A 165 7.43 -5.33 11.86
N LYS A 166 8.56 -5.00 11.21
CA LYS A 166 8.93 -3.60 10.89
C LYS A 166 8.02 -3.01 9.82
N ARG A 167 7.74 -3.73 8.73
CA ARG A 167 6.84 -3.28 7.63
C ARG A 167 5.47 -2.89 8.17
N PHE A 168 4.85 -3.75 9.00
CA PHE A 168 3.55 -3.46 9.63
C PHE A 168 3.60 -2.23 10.56
N LYS A 169 4.64 -2.11 11.40
CA LYS A 169 4.78 -0.98 12.33
C LYS A 169 4.97 0.36 11.63
N ASN A 170 5.67 0.39 10.49
CA ASN A 170 5.88 1.64 9.74
C ASN A 170 4.56 2.21 9.23
N PHE A 171 3.63 1.35 8.81
CA PHE A 171 2.32 1.76 8.36
C PHE A 171 1.41 2.21 9.53
N GLU A 172 1.44 1.49 10.65
CA GLU A 172 0.58 1.76 11.82
C GLU A 172 0.93 3.05 12.57
N LYS A 173 2.21 3.46 12.58
CA LYS A 173 2.63 4.75 13.16
C LYS A 173 1.95 5.96 12.51
N ASN A 174 1.42 5.79 11.30
CA ASN A 174 0.64 6.81 10.57
C ASN A 174 -0.88 6.64 10.73
N SER A 175 -1.35 5.89 11.75
CA SER A 175 -2.77 5.61 11.95
C SER A 175 -3.61 6.84 12.31
N PHE A 176 -4.61 7.12 11.48
CA PHE A 176 -5.67 8.10 11.71
C PHE A 176 -6.86 7.48 12.44
N ARG A 177 -7.66 8.29 13.17
CA ARG A 177 -8.94 7.87 13.79
C ARG A 177 -10.04 7.44 12.79
N SER A 178 -9.74 7.53 11.49
CA SER A 178 -10.45 6.95 10.35
C SER A 178 -9.41 6.78 9.24
N PRO A 179 -8.93 5.56 8.95
CA PRO A 179 -7.84 5.37 8.01
C PRO A 179 -8.23 5.89 6.62
N LYS A 180 -7.51 6.92 6.15
CA LYS A 180 -7.65 7.48 4.81
C LYS A 180 -6.47 7.04 3.97
N PHE A 181 -6.76 6.53 2.79
CA PHE A 181 -5.76 6.12 1.82
C PHE A 181 -5.97 6.86 0.51
N TRP A 182 -4.89 7.42 -0.02
CA TRP A 182 -4.81 7.83 -1.41
C TRP A 182 -4.48 6.60 -2.23
N PHE A 183 -4.99 6.51 -3.45
CA PHE A 183 -4.61 5.42 -4.34
C PHE A 183 -4.45 5.88 -5.78
N GLN A 184 -3.61 5.17 -6.50
CA GLN A 184 -3.53 5.19 -7.96
C GLN A 184 -3.89 3.80 -8.46
N TRP A 185 -4.60 3.76 -9.59
CA TRP A 185 -4.94 2.54 -10.29
C TRP A 185 -4.35 2.59 -11.69
N ASN A 186 -4.03 1.42 -12.22
CA ASN A 186 -3.53 1.24 -13.58
C ASN A 186 -4.12 -0.05 -14.16
N GLY A 187 -4.76 0.03 -15.32
CA GLY A 187 -5.29 -1.15 -15.98
C GLY A 187 -6.22 -0.89 -17.15
N ASP A 188 -6.98 -1.92 -17.50
CA ASP A 188 -7.71 -2.01 -18.76
C ASP A 188 -9.12 -1.46 -18.61
N ILE A 189 -9.51 -0.61 -19.56
CA ILE A 189 -10.87 -0.09 -19.68
C ILE A 189 -11.59 -0.79 -20.81
N ALA A 190 -12.80 -1.23 -20.51
CA ALA A 190 -13.65 -1.86 -21.49
C ALA A 190 -14.10 -0.82 -22.55
N PRO A 191 -14.03 -1.17 -23.85
CA PRO A 191 -14.44 -0.28 -24.92
C PRO A 191 -15.93 0.08 -24.77
N THR A 192 -16.21 1.38 -24.61
CA THR A 192 -17.58 1.87 -24.43
C THR A 192 -18.29 1.97 -25.77
N THR A 193 -19.58 1.60 -25.80
CA THR A 193 -20.44 1.59 -26.99
C THR A 193 -20.58 2.94 -27.73
N THR A 194 -20.05 4.03 -27.21
CA THR A 194 -20.07 5.34 -27.87
C THR A 194 -18.95 5.53 -28.89
N SER A 195 -17.94 4.65 -28.95
CA SER A 195 -16.86 4.72 -29.95
C SER A 195 -17.20 4.00 -31.27
N PHE A 196 -18.41 3.47 -31.44
CA PHE A 196 -18.82 2.71 -32.63
C PHE A 196 -19.09 3.56 -33.90
N LEU A 197 -18.73 4.84 -33.92
CA LEU A 197 -18.94 5.70 -35.09
C LEU A 197 -17.74 5.83 -36.03
N ASP A 198 -16.55 5.33 -35.66
CA ASP A 198 -15.40 5.32 -36.56
C ASP A 198 -14.92 3.89 -36.87
N ASP A 199 -14.62 3.71 -38.15
CA ASP A 199 -14.50 2.49 -38.92
C ASP A 199 -13.29 1.61 -38.54
N LYS A 200 -13.46 0.27 -38.59
CA LYS A 200 -12.41 -0.74 -38.81
C LYS A 200 -11.22 -0.90 -37.83
N THR A 201 -11.42 -0.79 -36.53
CA THR A 201 -10.47 -1.39 -35.56
C THR A 201 -11.20 -2.22 -34.53
N SER A 202 -10.69 -3.43 -34.27
CA SER A 202 -11.22 -4.32 -33.23
C SER A 202 -11.28 -3.58 -31.89
N PRO A 203 -12.29 -3.83 -31.04
CA PRO A 203 -12.42 -3.18 -29.74
C PRO A 203 -11.32 -3.69 -28.79
N THR A 204 -10.13 -3.10 -28.88
CA THR A 204 -9.03 -3.34 -27.94
C THR A 204 -9.29 -2.54 -26.66
N PRO A 205 -9.09 -3.15 -25.47
CA PRO A 205 -9.12 -2.40 -24.23
C PRO A 205 -8.06 -1.30 -24.25
N SER A 206 -8.40 -0.10 -23.77
CA SER A 206 -7.42 0.96 -23.55
C SER A 206 -6.83 0.82 -22.15
N ARG A 207 -5.50 0.82 -22.05
CA ARG A 207 -4.80 0.86 -20.78
C ARG A 207 -4.73 2.31 -20.29
N GLU A 208 -5.15 2.53 -19.07
CA GLU A 208 -5.23 3.85 -18.46
C GLU A 208 -4.86 3.83 -16.99
N THR A 209 -4.55 5.02 -16.47
CA THR A 209 -4.33 5.25 -15.06
C THR A 209 -5.27 6.31 -14.53
N GLY A 210 -5.54 6.25 -13.24
CA GLY A 210 -6.28 7.30 -12.55
C GLY A 210 -6.06 7.25 -11.05
N ARG A 211 -6.61 8.24 -10.36
CA ARG A 211 -6.39 8.45 -8.93
C ARG A 211 -7.69 8.52 -8.15
N GLY A 212 -7.56 8.31 -6.85
CA GLY A 212 -8.68 8.40 -5.92
C GLY A 212 -8.23 8.42 -4.48
N TYR A 213 -9.22 8.34 -3.59
CA TYR A 213 -8.97 8.08 -2.18
C TYR A 213 -10.11 7.24 -1.61
N ILE A 214 -9.83 6.51 -0.54
CA ILE A 214 -10.82 5.85 0.30
C ILE A 214 -10.63 6.26 1.75
N VAL A 215 -11.72 6.29 2.51
CA VAL A 215 -11.75 6.54 3.95
C VAL A 215 -12.57 5.43 4.58
N PHE A 216 -11.92 4.62 5.41
CA PHE A 216 -12.61 3.60 6.19
C PHE A 216 -13.45 4.26 7.29
N SER A 217 -14.64 3.73 7.51
CA SER A 217 -15.56 4.20 8.56
C SER A 217 -15.04 3.95 9.98
N GLY A 218 -14.01 3.12 10.13
CA GLY A 218 -13.38 2.79 11.40
C GLY A 218 -12.11 1.97 11.21
N ASN A 219 -11.44 1.68 12.32
CA ASN A 219 -10.14 0.99 12.37
C ASN A 219 -10.23 -0.52 12.05
N ASP A 220 -11.44 -1.06 11.91
CA ASP A 220 -11.67 -2.46 11.52
C ASP A 220 -11.82 -2.65 10.01
N CYS A 221 -11.72 -1.57 9.23
CA CYS A 221 -11.78 -1.58 7.77
C CYS A 221 -13.00 -2.30 7.19
N ARG A 222 -14.14 -2.34 7.90
CA ARG A 222 -15.34 -3.06 7.41
C ARG A 222 -16.04 -2.39 6.24
N SER A 223 -15.97 -1.07 6.15
CA SER A 223 -16.58 -0.31 5.07
C SER A 223 -15.82 0.97 4.80
N PHE A 224 -15.90 1.46 3.56
CA PHE A 224 -15.26 2.70 3.17
C PHE A 224 -16.13 3.53 2.23
N LYS A 225 -15.80 4.82 2.14
CA LYS A 225 -16.27 5.75 1.13
C LYS A 225 -15.08 6.45 0.50
N GLY A 226 -15.19 6.85 -0.75
CA GLY A 226 -14.08 7.41 -1.49
C GLY A 226 -14.49 8.06 -2.80
N THR A 227 -13.47 8.44 -3.57
CA THR A 227 -13.63 8.85 -4.96
C THR A 227 -12.67 8.11 -5.88
N ILE A 228 -13.05 8.02 -7.15
CA ILE A 228 -12.22 7.52 -8.24
C ILE A 228 -12.38 8.44 -9.46
N SER A 229 -11.28 8.71 -10.14
CA SER A 229 -11.25 9.46 -11.40
C SER A 229 -10.72 8.57 -12.52
N CYS A 230 -11.23 8.80 -13.73
CA CYS A 230 -10.87 8.10 -14.96
C CYS A 230 -11.19 9.01 -16.16
N ASP A 231 -10.17 9.40 -16.91
CA ASP A 231 -10.30 10.44 -17.93
C ASP A 231 -11.09 9.98 -19.16
N SER A 232 -10.86 8.75 -19.67
CA SER A 232 -11.64 8.23 -20.82
C SER A 232 -13.12 8.04 -20.54
N LEU A 233 -13.45 7.69 -19.29
CA LEU A 233 -14.84 7.56 -18.85
C LEU A 233 -15.46 8.91 -18.46
N GLY A 234 -14.69 10.00 -18.50
CA GLY A 234 -15.11 11.34 -18.07
C GLY A 234 -15.43 11.41 -16.57
N TRP A 235 -14.85 10.52 -15.78
CA TRP A 235 -15.07 10.46 -14.33
C TRP A 235 -14.11 11.40 -13.62
N ARG A 236 -14.67 12.41 -12.97
CA ARG A 236 -13.94 13.29 -12.07
C ARG A 236 -14.48 13.14 -10.66
N ASP A 237 -13.66 12.60 -9.76
CA ASP A 237 -13.99 12.39 -8.35
C ASP A 237 -15.35 11.71 -8.12
N VAL A 238 -15.64 10.69 -8.95
CA VAL A 238 -16.88 9.94 -8.84
C VAL A 238 -16.90 9.15 -7.54
N SER A 239 -18.04 9.13 -6.85
CA SER A 239 -18.20 8.40 -5.60
C SER A 239 -18.00 6.89 -5.77
N ILE A 240 -17.15 6.32 -4.91
CA ILE A 240 -17.01 4.89 -4.73
C ILE A 240 -17.24 4.55 -3.26
N SER A 241 -17.85 3.40 -2.98
CA SER A 241 -18.00 2.88 -1.62
C SER A 241 -17.89 1.38 -1.62
N GLY A 242 -17.51 0.79 -0.50
CA GLY A 242 -17.42 -0.65 -0.38
C GLY A 242 -17.66 -1.17 1.02
N TRP A 243 -18.02 -2.45 1.10
CA TRP A 243 -18.08 -3.23 2.33
C TRP A 243 -17.24 -4.48 2.20
N LYS A 244 -16.58 -4.85 3.29
CA LYS A 244 -15.74 -6.03 3.35
C LYS A 244 -16.61 -7.27 3.37
N GLU A 245 -16.49 -8.10 2.34
CA GLU A 245 -17.16 -9.40 2.26
C GLU A 245 -16.40 -10.43 3.08
N VAL A 246 -15.08 -10.50 2.89
CA VAL A 246 -14.22 -11.52 3.48
C VAL A 246 -12.95 -10.87 3.99
N SER A 247 -12.64 -11.08 5.28
CA SER A 247 -11.31 -10.81 5.83
C SER A 247 -10.37 -11.93 5.44
N MET A 248 -9.18 -11.57 4.97
CA MET A 248 -8.13 -12.52 4.63
C MET A 248 -6.84 -12.13 5.35
N SER A 249 -5.93 -13.10 5.51
CA SER A 249 -4.55 -12.80 5.85
C SER A 249 -3.86 -12.14 4.66
N GLU A 250 -2.63 -11.68 4.86
CA GLU A 250 -1.74 -11.36 3.75
C GLU A 250 -1.64 -12.57 2.81
N ARG A 251 -1.65 -12.31 1.51
CA ARG A 251 -1.53 -13.33 0.47
C ARG A 251 -0.47 -12.89 -0.52
N ASP A 252 0.40 -13.82 -0.86
CA ASP A 252 1.36 -13.65 -1.92
C ASP A 252 0.68 -13.84 -3.28
N ALA A 253 -0.18 -12.89 -3.63
CA ALA A 253 -0.77 -12.80 -4.96
C ALA A 253 0.17 -12.01 -5.86
N ALA A 254 0.40 -12.52 -7.06
CA ALA A 254 1.15 -11.81 -8.09
C ALA A 254 0.56 -10.41 -8.29
N PHE A 255 1.39 -9.39 -8.08
CA PHE A 255 1.03 -8.00 -8.32
C PHE A 255 1.82 -7.53 -9.52
N VAL A 256 1.11 -7.25 -10.61
CA VAL A 256 1.69 -6.63 -11.80
C VAL A 256 1.20 -5.20 -11.81
N TRP A 257 2.12 -4.23 -11.69
CA TRP A 257 1.76 -2.85 -11.93
C TRP A 257 1.55 -2.70 -13.43
N LYS A 258 0.27 -2.62 -13.81
CA LYS A 258 -0.12 -2.92 -15.17
C LYS A 258 0.54 -2.02 -16.17
#